data_AF-A0ABD1R462-F1
#
_entry.id   AF-A0ABD1R462-F1
#
_cell.length_a   1.000
_cell.length_b   1.000
_cell.length_c   1.000
_cell.angle_alpha   90.00
_cell.angle_beta   90.00
_cell.angle_gamma   90.00
#
_symmetry.space_group_name_H-M   'P 1'
#
loop_
_entity.id
_entity.type
_entity.pdbx_description
1 polymer ?
#
loop_
_entity_poly.entity_id
_entity_poly.type
_entity_poly.pdbx_seq_one_letter_code
_entity_poly.pdbx_strand_id
1 'polypeptide(L)'
;MEFFNEAKVVQFKSHLEKYLVADDDEETIRQSGNDGASKKVRWTVELVEGNPHVTRLKGCHGKYLTTADVPFLLGITGKKVLQVVPATKTDILVEWEPIKERYKVKLRTK
;
A
#
# COMPACT_ATOMS: atom_id res chain seq x y z
N MET A 1 -16.16 -2.84 -8.19
CA MET A 1 -14.73 -3.13 -8.27
C MET A 1 -14.47 -4.38 -7.45
N GLU A 2 -14.04 -5.47 -8.07
CA GLU A 2 -13.90 -6.78 -7.40
C GLU A 2 -12.43 -7.22 -7.22
N PHE A 3 -11.46 -6.35 -7.52
CA PHE A 3 -10.02 -6.68 -7.55
C PHE A 3 -9.47 -7.29 -6.27
N PHE A 4 -10.06 -6.94 -5.13
CA PHE A 4 -9.62 -7.41 -3.82
C PHE A 4 -10.69 -8.20 -3.08
N ASN A 5 -11.83 -8.50 -3.73
CA ASN A 5 -12.89 -9.29 -3.09
C ASN A 5 -12.48 -10.75 -2.91
N GLU A 6 -11.59 -11.26 -3.77
CA GLU A 6 -11.15 -12.66 -3.71
C GLU A 6 -9.79 -12.84 -3.01
N ALA A 7 -8.94 -11.80 -2.99
CA ALA A 7 -7.57 -11.88 -2.48
C ALA A 7 -7.42 -11.20 -1.11
N LYS A 8 -7.32 -12.02 -0.06
CA LYS A 8 -7.04 -11.53 1.32
C LYS A 8 -5.63 -10.95 1.46
N VAL A 9 -4.68 -11.41 0.64
CA VAL A 9 -3.27 -11.00 0.69
C VAL A 9 -2.75 -10.82 -0.72
N VAL A 10 -2.08 -9.70 -0.99
CA VAL A 10 -1.55 -9.33 -2.31
C VAL A 10 -0.08 -8.94 -2.22
N GLN A 11 0.58 -8.93 -3.38
CA GLN A 11 1.93 -8.42 -3.55
C GLN A 11 1.92 -7.38 -4.68
N PHE A 12 2.53 -6.23 -4.46
CA PHE A 12 2.63 -5.19 -5.48
C PHE A 12 3.97 -5.30 -6.20
N LYS A 13 3.93 -5.81 -7.44
CA LYS A 13 5.10 -5.86 -8.34
C LYS A 13 5.05 -4.68 -9.30
N SER A 14 6.12 -3.89 -9.33
CA SER A 14 6.28 -2.80 -10.28
C SER A 14 6.66 -3.32 -11.67
N HIS A 15 6.61 -2.44 -12.68
CA HIS A 15 7.02 -2.78 -14.04
C HIS A 15 8.52 -3.10 -14.17
N LEU A 16 9.33 -2.71 -13.18
CA LEU A 16 10.76 -3.03 -13.08
C LEU A 16 11.02 -4.33 -12.31
N GLU A 17 9.98 -5.13 -12.14
CA GLU A 17 10.02 -6.40 -11.42
C GLU A 17 10.40 -6.31 -9.93
N LYS A 18 10.29 -5.11 -9.35
CA LYS A 18 10.52 -4.88 -7.92
C LYS A 18 9.22 -4.97 -7.14
N TYR A 19 9.27 -5.57 -5.97
CA TYR A 19 8.15 -5.68 -5.05
C TYR A 19 8.13 -4.51 -4.08
N LEU A 20 6.93 -4.08 -3.69
CA LEU A 20 6.75 -3.17 -2.57
C LEU A 20 6.97 -3.93 -1.26
N VAL A 21 7.98 -3.49 -0.49
CA VAL A 21 8.46 -4.15 0.72
C VAL A 21 8.24 -3.23 1.91
N ALA A 22 7.66 -3.76 2.98
CA ALA A 22 7.69 -3.13 4.29
C ALA A 22 9.10 -3.25 4.88
N ASP A 23 9.73 -2.11 5.16
CA ASP A 23 11.11 -2.08 5.66
C ASP A 23 11.20 -2.45 7.15
N ASP A 24 12.40 -2.83 7.58
CA ASP A 24 12.70 -3.25 8.96
C ASP A 24 12.65 -2.09 9.95
N ASP A 25 12.76 -0.84 9.49
CA ASP A 25 12.53 0.33 10.32
C ASP A 25 11.04 0.52 10.72
N GLU A 26 10.16 -0.30 10.14
CA GLU A 26 8.72 -0.34 10.37
C GLU A 26 7.98 0.99 10.09
N GLU A 27 8.63 1.98 9.47
CA GLU A 27 8.05 3.29 9.11
C GLU A 27 8.09 3.49 7.60
N THR A 28 9.16 3.09 6.93
CA THR A 28 9.36 3.29 5.50
C THR A 28 9.02 2.06 4.69
N ILE A 29 8.75 2.28 3.40
CA ILE A 29 8.58 1.20 2.43
C ILE A 29 9.62 1.37 1.33
N ARG A 30 10.05 0.26 0.75
CA ARG A 30 11.03 0.25 -0.34
C ARG A 30 10.60 -0.65 -1.48
N GLN A 31 11.28 -0.51 -2.61
CA GLN A 31 11.13 -1.42 -3.75
C GLN A 31 12.35 -2.35 -3.83
N SER A 32 12.12 -3.67 -3.89
CA SER A 32 13.20 -4.65 -3.95
C SER A 32 12.91 -5.78 -4.94
N GLY A 33 13.92 -6.17 -5.73
CA GLY A 33 13.82 -7.31 -6.65
C GLY A 33 14.04 -8.67 -5.97
N ASN A 34 14.74 -8.70 -4.84
CA ASN A 34 15.20 -9.96 -4.22
C ASN A 34 14.23 -10.52 -3.16
N ASP A 35 13.24 -9.72 -2.74
CA ASP A 35 12.39 -10.01 -1.59
C ASP A 35 11.06 -10.71 -1.95
N GLY A 36 10.88 -11.21 -3.18
CA GLY A 36 9.58 -11.72 -3.68
C GLY A 36 8.97 -12.89 -2.90
N ALA A 37 9.76 -13.66 -2.16
CA ALA A 37 9.26 -14.73 -1.28
C ALA A 37 9.08 -14.28 0.19
N SER A 38 9.50 -13.06 0.53
CA SER A 38 9.50 -12.55 1.89
C SER A 38 8.08 -12.28 2.39
N LYS A 39 7.86 -12.37 3.70
CA LYS A 39 6.61 -11.89 4.32
C LYS A 39 6.47 -10.38 4.19
N LYS A 40 7.58 -9.65 4.03
CA LYS A 40 7.63 -8.19 3.91
C LYS A 40 6.99 -7.64 2.63
N VAL A 41 6.82 -8.47 1.61
CA VAL A 41 6.12 -8.08 0.36
C VAL A 41 4.64 -8.39 0.37
N ARG A 42 4.14 -9.04 1.43
CA ARG A 42 2.74 -9.42 1.58
C ARG A 42 1.96 -8.29 2.24
N TRP A 43 0.93 -7.84 1.55
CA TRP A 43 0.01 -6.80 2.01
C TRP A 43 -1.37 -7.42 2.16
N THR A 44 -1.88 -7.47 3.38
CA THR A 44 -3.24 -7.91 3.66
C THR A 44 -4.20 -6.81 3.27
N VAL A 45 -5.25 -7.17 2.52
CA VAL A 45 -6.25 -6.21 2.06
C VAL A 45 -7.46 -6.28 2.97
N GLU A 46 -7.76 -5.16 3.61
CA GLU A 46 -8.92 -5.00 4.47
C GLU A 46 -9.91 -4.04 3.79
N LEU A 47 -11.11 -4.52 3.49
CA LEU A 47 -12.18 -3.68 2.94
C LEU A 47 -12.71 -2.76 4.02
N VAL A 48 -13.01 -1.50 3.68
CA VAL A 48 -13.59 -0.56 4.63
C VAL A 48 -15.10 -0.77 4.71
N GLU A 49 -15.62 -0.99 5.92
CA GLU A 49 -17.04 -1.12 6.16
C GLU A 49 -17.77 0.18 5.77
N GLY A 50 -18.78 0.07 4.91
CA GLY A 50 -19.52 1.21 4.38
C GLY A 50 -18.97 1.82 3.09
N ASN A 51 -17.78 1.43 2.62
CA ASN A 51 -17.27 1.85 1.30
C ASN A 51 -16.44 0.75 0.61
N PRO A 52 -17.06 -0.07 -0.27
CA PRO A 52 -16.38 -1.17 -0.95
C PRO A 52 -15.41 -0.71 -2.04
N HIS A 53 -15.35 0.60 -2.35
CA HIS A 53 -14.42 1.15 -3.33
C HIS A 53 -13.06 1.51 -2.73
N VAL A 54 -12.92 1.48 -1.41
CA VAL A 54 -11.65 1.77 -0.73
C VAL A 54 -11.20 0.58 0.10
N THR A 55 -9.89 0.42 0.19
CA THR A 55 -9.25 -0.67 0.91
C THR A 55 -8.11 -0.14 1.76
N ARG A 56 -7.82 -0.86 2.83
CA ARG A 56 -6.66 -0.64 3.71
C ARG A 56 -5.66 -1.75 3.46
N LEU A 57 -4.40 -1.38 3.41
CA LEU A 57 -3.32 -2.29 3.07
C LEU A 57 -2.41 -2.44 4.28
N LYS A 58 -2.43 -3.61 4.89
CA LYS A 58 -1.69 -3.93 6.11
C LYS A 58 -0.46 -4.76 5.80
N GLY A 59 0.71 -4.26 6.17
CA GLY A 59 1.99 -4.95 6.00
C GLY A 59 2.21 -6.04 7.05
N CYS A 60 3.34 -6.74 6.95
CA CYS A 60 3.70 -7.81 7.89
C CYS A 60 3.93 -7.33 9.34
N HIS A 61 4.20 -6.04 9.53
CA HIS A 61 4.37 -5.40 10.84
C HIS A 61 3.03 -5.04 11.50
N GLY A 62 1.91 -5.35 10.85
CA GLY A 62 0.58 -4.96 11.33
C GLY A 62 0.25 -3.47 11.17
N LYS A 63 1.14 -2.72 10.52
CA LYS A 63 0.98 -1.31 10.16
C LYS A 63 0.35 -1.16 8.78
N TYR A 64 -0.22 0.01 8.52
CA TYR A 64 -0.99 0.31 7.33
C TYR A 64 -0.24 1.27 6.42
N LEU A 65 -0.36 1.06 5.11
CA LEU A 65 0.12 2.04 4.13
C LEU A 65 -0.63 3.36 4.32
N THR A 66 0.13 4.44 4.44
CA THR A 66 -0.39 5.80 4.52
C THR A 66 0.40 6.71 3.61
N THR A 67 -0.21 7.81 3.18
CA THR A 67 0.56 8.91 2.60
C THR A 67 0.99 9.90 3.65
N ALA A 68 2.27 10.25 3.61
CA ALA A 68 2.82 11.33 4.38
C ALA A 68 2.99 12.56 3.46
N ASP A 69 2.60 13.73 3.96
CA ASP A 69 2.81 15.02 3.29
C ASP A 69 4.28 15.49 3.48
N VAL A 70 5.21 14.58 3.19
CA VAL A 70 6.64 14.88 3.22
C VAL A 70 7.05 15.17 1.78
N PRO A 71 7.53 16.39 1.48
CA PRO A 71 8.03 16.70 0.15
C PRO A 71 9.18 15.76 -0.19
N PHE A 72 9.07 15.05 -1.31
CA PHE A 72 10.18 14.26 -1.84
C PHE A 72 11.26 15.24 -2.31
N LEU A 73 12.45 15.18 -1.70
CA LEU A 73 13.58 16.00 -2.13
C LEU A 73 14.09 15.48 -3.48
N LEU A 74 14.47 16.40 -4.38
CA LEU A 74 15.00 16.19 -5.75
C LEU A 74 13.98 16.16 -6.90
N GLY A 75 13.10 17.17 -7.00
CA GLY A 75 12.44 17.53 -8.27
C GLY A 75 11.42 16.51 -8.83
N ILE A 76 11.10 15.45 -8.09
CA ILE A 76 10.05 14.50 -8.41
C ILE A 76 8.84 14.84 -7.55
N THR A 77 7.76 15.33 -8.17
CA THR A 77 6.52 15.65 -7.46
C THR A 77 5.83 14.36 -7.01
N GLY A 78 5.72 14.11 -5.70
CA GLY A 78 5.00 12.97 -5.14
C GLY A 78 4.95 12.98 -3.62
N LYS A 79 3.87 12.44 -3.05
CA LYS A 79 3.75 12.21 -1.59
C LYS A 79 4.50 10.94 -1.23
N LYS A 80 5.33 10.99 -0.18
CA LYS A 80 6.01 9.80 0.36
C LYS A 80 4.94 8.86 0.94
N VAL A 81 5.09 7.56 0.71
CA VAL A 81 4.23 6.54 1.32
C VAL A 81 4.99 5.92 2.48
N LEU A 82 4.34 5.81 3.63
CA LEU A 82 4.88 5.27 4.88
C LEU A 82 3.97 4.16 5.41
N GLN A 83 4.41 3.51 6.48
CA GLN A 83 3.63 2.57 7.27
C GLN A 83 3.41 3.12 8.67
N VAL A 84 2.14 3.19 9.10
CA VAL A 84 1.74 3.73 10.41
C VAL A 84 0.73 2.83 11.09
N VAL A 85 0.64 2.96 12.41
CA VAL A 85 -0.53 2.48 13.15
C VAL A 85 -1.60 3.56 13.05
N PRO A 86 -2.77 3.30 12.46
CA PRO A 86 -3.82 4.29 12.33
C PRO A 86 -4.29 4.71 13.73
N ALA A 87 -4.44 6.00 13.96
CA ALA A 87 -4.87 6.52 15.26
C ALA A 87 -6.34 6.17 15.54
N THR A 88 -7.15 6.06 14.48
CA THR A 88 -8.56 5.69 14.58
C THR A 88 -8.98 4.73 13.47
N LYS A 89 -10.10 4.03 13.65
CA LYS A 89 -10.68 3.16 12.62
C LYS A 89 -11.26 3.92 11.42
N THR A 90 -11.24 5.25 11.40
CA THR A 90 -11.79 6.11 10.33
C THR A 90 -10.69 6.96 9.70
N ASP A 91 -9.43 6.56 9.88
CA ASP A 91 -8.29 7.31 9.38
C ASP A 91 -8.24 7.23 7.84
N ILE A 92 -8.71 8.29 7.17
CA ILE A 92 -8.80 8.35 5.70
C ILE A 92 -7.43 8.30 5.02
N LEU A 93 -6.35 8.62 5.75
CA LEU A 93 -4.98 8.63 5.24
C LEU A 93 -4.44 7.22 4.98
N VAL A 94 -5.09 6.18 5.53
CA VAL A 94 -4.75 4.77 5.25
C VAL A 94 -5.71 4.11 4.26
N GLU A 95 -6.65 4.88 3.70
CA GLU A 95 -7.62 4.39 2.72
C GLU A 95 -7.11 4.61 1.30
N TRP A 96 -7.09 3.52 0.54
CA TRP A 96 -6.62 3.49 -0.83
C TRP A 96 -7.74 3.08 -1.75
N GLU A 97 -7.94 3.85 -2.81
CA GLU A 97 -8.83 3.50 -3.90
C GLU A 97 -8.02 2.79 -5.00
N PRO A 98 -8.29 1.51 -5.26
CA PRO A 98 -7.64 0.80 -6.34
C PRO A 98 -8.31 1.08 -7.69
N ILE A 99 -7.53 1.61 -8.63
CA ILE A 99 -7.96 1.92 -9.99
C ILE A 99 -7.34 0.89 -10.93
N LYS A 100 -8.19 0.13 -11.63
CA LYS A 100 -7.74 -0.78 -12.69
C LYS A 100 -7.30 0.03 -13.91
N GLU A 101 -6.05 -0.10 -14.31
CA GLU A 101 -5.51 0.43 -15.55
C GLU A 101 -5.05 -0.71 -16.46
N ARG A 102 -5.91 -1.12 -17.40
CA ARG A 102 -5.70 -2.25 -18.32
C ARG A 102 -5.33 -3.55 -17.56
N TYR A 103 -4.04 -3.79 -17.38
CA TYR A 103 -3.44 -4.96 -16.73
C TYR A 103 -2.72 -4.64 -15.41
N LYS A 104 -2.75 -3.38 -14.96
CA LYS A 104 -2.12 -2.90 -13.73
C LYS A 104 -3.18 -2.38 -12.78
N VAL A 105 -2.85 -2.34 -11.49
CA VAL A 105 -3.64 -1.65 -10.48
C VAL A 105 -2.83 -0.47 -9.99
N LYS A 106 -3.45 0.71 -9.97
CA LYS A 106 -2.92 1.92 -9.37
C LYS A 106 -3.66 2.19 -8.07
N LEU A 107 -2.94 2.51 -7.00
CA LEU A 107 -3.55 2.92 -5.75
C LEU A 107 -3.58 4.45 -5.68
N ARG A 108 -4.73 5.02 -5.38
CA ARG A 108 -4.95 6.46 -5.23
C ARG A 108 -5.42 6.75 -3.80
N THR A 109 -4.90 7.81 -3.20
CA THR A 109 -5.45 8.33 -1.93
C THR A 109 -6.75 9.06 -2.18
N LYS A 110 -7.68 8.93 -1.24
CA LYS A 110 -8.93 9.70 -1.28
C LYS A 110 -8.72 11.16 -0.90
#